data_AF-A0A821KA68-F1
#
_entry.id   AF-A0A821KA68-F1
#
_cell.length_a   1.000
_cell.length_b   1.000
_cell.length_c   1.000
_cell.angle_alpha   90.00
_cell.angle_beta   90.00
_cell.angle_gamma   90.00
#
_symmetry.space_group_name_H-M   'P 1'
#
loop_
_entity.id
_entity.type
_entity.pdbx_description
1 polymer ?
#
loop_
_entity_poly.entity_id
_entity_poly.type
_entity_poly.pdbx_seq_one_letter_code
_entity_poly.pdbx_strand_id
1 'polypeptide(L)'
;MWEEEGNRLGGKWILRLKKGLSTRLWELLVLAVIGEQFNVGKEICGIVCSIRPQEDLISIWTKTANNQLITQRIKETMKKVLNLPQECPLEYKTHNDSLRDNCSYRNTDRMTKSFESPKLIWWIIIPICIIYLFLMVHWPYIIPLKSLGSFGDLSYYLISNYRFLLFLILWSTFIAHFYETLIARRICRQLNIDQELTYLWMVQTFILGFPSLTILQRYKRQALW
;
A
#
# COMPACT_ATOMS: atom_id res chain seq x y z
N MET A 1 -13.61 11.97 -26.29
CA MET A 1 -14.09 12.00 -24.88
C MET A 1 -15.11 10.87 -24.66
N TRP A 2 -15.33 10.40 -23.43
CA TRP A 2 -16.34 9.34 -23.14
C TRP A 2 -17.78 9.79 -23.43
N GLU A 3 -17.98 11.12 -23.54
CA GLU A 3 -19.21 11.79 -23.96
C GLU A 3 -19.56 11.53 -25.43
N GLU A 4 -18.61 11.07 -26.24
CA GLU A 4 -18.88 10.65 -27.62
C GLU A 4 -19.74 9.38 -27.62
N GLU A 5 -20.79 9.42 -28.44
CA GLU A 5 -21.83 8.40 -28.52
C GLU A 5 -21.29 6.98 -28.77
N GLY A 6 -20.14 6.86 -29.45
CA GLY A 6 -19.43 5.61 -29.70
C GLY A 6 -18.68 5.00 -28.51
N ASN A 7 -18.52 5.73 -27.40
CA ASN A 7 -17.79 5.26 -26.21
C ASN A 7 -18.73 4.85 -25.05
N ARG A 8 -20.01 5.24 -25.06
CA ARG A 8 -20.93 5.04 -23.92
C ARG A 8 -21.24 3.56 -23.65
N LEU A 9 -21.26 2.73 -24.69
CA LEU A 9 -21.49 1.28 -24.62
C LEU A 9 -20.19 0.47 -24.61
N GLY A 10 -19.05 1.16 -24.54
CA GLY A 10 -17.72 0.59 -24.62
C GLY A 10 -17.14 0.16 -23.28
N GLY A 11 -15.86 -0.18 -23.33
CA GLY A 11 -15.09 -0.47 -22.14
C GLY A 11 -13.60 -0.25 -22.36
N LYS A 12 -12.81 -0.68 -21.39
CA LYS A 12 -11.37 -0.61 -21.48
C LYS A 12 -10.69 -1.80 -20.82
N TRP A 13 -9.66 -2.30 -21.48
CA TRP A 13 -8.66 -3.15 -20.85
C TRP A 13 -7.66 -2.28 -20.09
N ILE A 14 -7.29 -2.69 -18.88
CA ILE A 14 -6.37 -1.99 -17.99
C ILE A 14 -5.24 -2.93 -17.61
N LEU A 15 -4.01 -2.50 -17.90
CA LEU A 15 -2.77 -3.11 -17.45
C LEU A 15 -2.14 -2.22 -16.37
N ARG A 16 -1.90 -2.79 -15.19
CA ARG A 16 -1.19 -2.13 -14.09
C ARG A 16 0.30 -2.42 -14.18
N LEU A 17 1.12 -1.38 -14.09
CA LEU A 17 2.57 -1.46 -14.25
C LEU A 17 3.28 -0.91 -13.03
N LYS A 18 4.35 -1.60 -12.60
CA LYS A 18 5.32 -1.02 -11.69
C LYS A 18 6.03 0.16 -12.38
N LYS A 19 6.49 1.11 -11.57
CA LYS A 19 7.25 2.28 -12.05
C LYS A 19 8.46 1.88 -12.89
N GLY A 20 8.71 2.67 -13.95
CA GLY A 20 9.83 2.49 -14.87
C GLY A 20 9.54 1.59 -16.08
N LEU A 21 8.38 0.93 -16.15
CA LEU A 21 8.01 0.07 -17.28
C LEU A 21 7.11 0.76 -18.32
N SER A 22 6.44 1.86 -17.94
CA SER A 22 5.42 2.52 -18.75
C SER A 22 5.95 3.05 -20.07
N THR A 23 7.13 3.66 -20.11
CA THR A 23 7.71 4.23 -21.34
C THR A 23 7.82 3.19 -22.46
N ARG A 24 8.47 2.05 -22.19
CA ARG A 24 8.70 1.00 -23.19
C ARG A 24 7.41 0.31 -23.63
N LEU A 25 6.55 -0.02 -22.67
CA LEU A 25 5.30 -0.72 -22.98
C LEU A 25 4.28 0.18 -23.68
N TRP A 26 4.30 1.48 -23.39
CA TRP A 26 3.50 2.46 -24.09
C TRP A 26 3.91 2.59 -25.56
N GLU A 27 5.21 2.69 -25.83
CA GLU A 27 5.74 2.75 -27.20
C GLU A 27 5.35 1.51 -28.02
N LEU A 28 5.55 0.30 -27.45
CA LEU A 28 5.14 -0.95 -28.10
C LEU A 28 3.63 -0.99 -28.39
N LEU A 29 2.81 -0.49 -27.46
CA LEU A 29 1.37 -0.45 -27.67
C LEU A 29 0.98 0.54 -28.76
N VAL A 30 1.58 1.73 -28.80
CA VAL A 30 1.37 2.73 -29.86
C VAL A 30 1.71 2.11 -31.22
N LEU A 31 2.88 1.49 -31.34
CA LEU A 31 3.33 0.82 -32.56
C LEU A 31 2.37 -0.31 -32.99
N ALA A 32 1.88 -1.11 -32.03
CA ALA A 32 0.92 -2.18 -32.31
C ALA A 32 -0.44 -1.66 -32.80
N VAL A 33 -0.91 -0.52 -32.28
CA VAL A 33 -2.18 0.09 -32.70
C VAL A 33 -2.05 0.69 -34.09
N ILE A 34 -1.02 1.51 -34.36
CA ILE A 34 -0.83 2.13 -35.69
C ILE A 34 -0.47 1.09 -36.75
N GLY A 35 0.19 0.00 -36.35
CA GLY A 35 0.49 -1.16 -37.20
C GLY A 35 -0.69 -2.11 -37.38
N GLU A 36 -1.89 -1.76 -36.89
CA GLU A 36 -3.13 -2.53 -37.06
C GLU A 36 -3.03 -4.00 -36.60
N GLN A 37 -2.17 -4.28 -35.61
CA GLN A 37 -1.84 -5.65 -35.18
C GLN A 37 -3.01 -6.36 -34.48
N PHE A 38 -3.98 -5.61 -33.97
CA PHE A 38 -5.16 -6.14 -33.29
C PHE A 38 -6.15 -6.81 -34.24
N ASN A 39 -6.20 -6.37 -35.51
CA ASN A 39 -7.07 -6.93 -36.55
C ASN A 39 -8.54 -7.08 -36.08
N VAL A 40 -9.06 -6.03 -35.44
CA VAL A 40 -10.43 -5.92 -34.90
C VAL A 40 -11.24 -4.83 -35.61
N GLY A 41 -10.79 -4.40 -36.79
CA GLY A 41 -11.40 -3.30 -37.54
C GLY A 41 -11.43 -2.01 -36.73
N LYS A 42 -12.58 -1.34 -36.68
CA LYS A 42 -12.74 -0.04 -36.01
C LYS A 42 -13.09 -0.14 -34.53
N GLU A 43 -12.85 -1.28 -33.87
CA GLU A 43 -13.28 -1.48 -32.48
C GLU A 43 -12.47 -0.67 -31.46
N ILE A 44 -11.18 -0.47 -31.72
CA ILE A 44 -10.31 0.31 -30.82
C ILE A 44 -10.60 1.80 -31.02
N CYS A 45 -11.00 2.48 -29.95
CA CYS A 45 -11.21 3.93 -29.94
C CYS A 45 -9.91 4.69 -29.69
N GLY A 46 -9.04 4.11 -28.87
CA GLY A 46 -7.79 4.74 -28.49
C GLY A 46 -7.10 4.02 -27.36
N ILE A 47 -5.93 4.54 -26.99
CA ILE A 47 -5.11 4.06 -25.90
C ILE A 47 -4.79 5.20 -24.95
N VAL A 48 -4.67 4.90 -23.67
CA VAL A 48 -4.40 5.90 -22.62
C VAL A 48 -3.34 5.38 -21.67
N CYS A 49 -2.30 6.17 -21.45
CA CYS A 49 -1.34 5.98 -20.38
C CYS A 49 -1.68 6.95 -19.23
N SER A 50 -1.76 6.44 -18.00
CA SER A 50 -2.01 7.25 -16.81
C SER A 50 -0.88 7.05 -15.81
N ILE A 51 -0.11 8.10 -15.58
CA ILE A 51 1.00 8.10 -14.62
C ILE A 51 0.45 8.40 -13.23
N ARG A 52 0.69 7.52 -12.24
CA ARG A 52 0.24 7.73 -10.84
C ARG A 52 1.42 7.60 -9.86
N PRO A 53 1.32 8.02 -8.60
CA PRO A 53 2.48 7.95 -7.70
C PRO A 53 3.03 6.52 -7.46
N GLN A 54 2.14 5.52 -7.32
CA GLN A 54 2.51 4.15 -6.95
C GLN A 54 2.73 3.22 -8.15
N GLU A 55 1.93 3.39 -9.20
CA GLU A 55 1.91 2.54 -10.39
C GLU A 55 1.56 3.38 -11.62
N ASP A 56 1.82 2.83 -12.80
CA ASP A 56 1.36 3.40 -14.06
C ASP A 56 0.29 2.50 -14.66
N LEU A 57 -0.70 3.08 -15.31
CA LEU A 57 -1.72 2.34 -16.03
C LEU A 57 -1.55 2.53 -17.54
N ILE A 58 -1.70 1.45 -18.28
CA ILE A 58 -1.90 1.49 -19.73
C ILE A 58 -3.26 0.88 -20.02
N SER A 59 -4.05 1.54 -20.85
CA SER A 59 -5.39 1.06 -21.20
C SER A 59 -5.70 1.17 -22.69
N ILE A 60 -6.48 0.22 -23.19
CA ILE A 60 -7.04 0.20 -24.55
C ILE A 60 -8.55 0.36 -24.43
N TRP A 61 -9.12 1.36 -25.10
CA TRP A 61 -10.54 1.67 -25.09
C TRP A 61 -11.21 1.05 -26.31
N THR A 62 -12.36 0.41 -26.10
CA THR A 62 -13.15 -0.26 -27.13
C THR A 62 -14.52 0.40 -27.28
N LYS A 63 -15.10 0.32 -28.49
CA LYS A 63 -16.43 0.86 -28.79
C LYS A 63 -17.55 0.11 -28.10
N THR A 64 -17.43 -1.22 -28.01
CA THR A 64 -18.46 -2.09 -27.45
C THR A 64 -17.89 -2.99 -26.35
N ALA A 65 -18.65 -3.12 -25.27
CA ALA A 65 -18.36 -4.10 -24.21
C ALA A 65 -19.07 -5.44 -24.41
N ASN A 66 -20.09 -5.50 -25.28
CA ASN A 66 -20.92 -6.69 -25.44
C ASN A 66 -20.27 -7.77 -26.30
N ASN A 67 -19.25 -7.45 -27.08
CA ASN A 67 -18.57 -8.43 -27.92
C ASN A 67 -17.39 -9.09 -27.18
N GLN A 68 -17.70 -10.17 -26.46
CA GLN A 68 -16.70 -10.92 -25.68
C GLN A 68 -15.57 -11.49 -26.54
N LEU A 69 -15.87 -11.95 -27.76
CA LEU A 69 -14.86 -12.51 -28.66
C LEU A 69 -13.84 -11.44 -29.08
N ILE A 70 -14.31 -10.25 -29.47
CA ILE A 70 -13.42 -9.16 -29.87
C ILE A 70 -12.62 -8.65 -28.68
N THR A 71 -13.26 -8.45 -27.53
CA THR A 71 -12.57 -7.99 -26.31
C THR A 71 -11.50 -8.99 -25.84
N GLN A 72 -11.74 -10.30 -25.90
CA GLN A 72 -10.72 -11.30 -25.60
C GLN A 72 -9.57 -11.30 -26.63
N ARG A 73 -9.88 -11.18 -27.92
CA ARG A 73 -8.85 -11.06 -28.96
C ARG A 73 -7.95 -9.84 -28.74
N ILE A 74 -8.52 -8.71 -28.31
CA ILE A 74 -7.75 -7.52 -27.94
C ILE A 74 -6.83 -7.82 -26.76
N LYS A 75 -7.33 -8.49 -25.72
CA LYS A 75 -6.53 -8.90 -24.55
C LYS A 75 -5.35 -9.79 -24.93
N GLU A 76 -5.60 -10.83 -25.72
CA GLU A 76 -4.58 -11.78 -26.17
C GLU A 76 -3.52 -11.10 -27.03
N THR A 77 -3.96 -10.25 -27.96
CA THR A 77 -3.05 -9.48 -28.81
C THR A 77 -2.22 -8.50 -27.99
N MET A 78 -2.85 -7.79 -27.04
CA MET A 78 -2.16 -6.89 -26.11
C MET A 78 -1.07 -7.64 -25.33
N LYS A 79 -1.36 -8.84 -24.81
CA LYS A 79 -0.35 -9.66 -24.14
C LYS A 79 0.80 -10.05 -25.07
N LYS A 80 0.50 -10.43 -26.31
CA LYS A 80 1.49 -10.83 -27.30
C LYS A 80 2.41 -9.68 -27.71
N VAL A 81 1.86 -8.52 -28.08
CA VAL A 81 2.65 -7.37 -28.56
C VAL A 81 3.47 -6.73 -27.44
N LEU A 82 3.00 -6.81 -26.20
CA LEU A 82 3.72 -6.32 -25.02
C LEU A 82 4.64 -7.37 -24.40
N ASN A 83 4.70 -8.58 -24.97
CA ASN A 83 5.47 -9.72 -24.47
C ASN A 83 5.21 -10.00 -22.97
N LEU A 84 3.94 -10.01 -22.57
CA LEU A 84 3.52 -10.26 -21.19
C LEU A 84 3.35 -11.76 -20.93
N PRO A 85 3.64 -12.23 -19.70
CA PRO A 85 3.31 -13.59 -19.28
C PRO A 85 1.82 -13.90 -19.46
N GLN A 86 1.47 -15.16 -19.73
CA GLN A 86 0.08 -15.57 -19.91
C GLN A 86 -0.75 -15.34 -18.64
N GLU A 87 -0.16 -15.46 -17.47
CA GLU A 87 -0.78 -15.25 -16.17
C GLU A 87 -0.94 -13.77 -15.81
N CYS A 88 -0.36 -12.85 -16.60
CA CYS A 88 -0.42 -11.42 -16.31
C CYS A 88 -1.88 -10.94 -16.23
N PRO A 89 -2.31 -10.37 -15.10
CA PRO A 89 -3.70 -9.94 -14.92
C PRO A 89 -3.98 -8.67 -15.71
N LEU A 90 -4.99 -8.71 -16.57
CA LEU A 90 -5.59 -7.55 -17.22
C LEU A 90 -7.05 -7.44 -16.75
N GLU A 91 -7.47 -6.23 -16.39
CA GLU A 91 -8.83 -5.94 -15.91
C GLU A 91 -9.64 -5.31 -17.05
N TYR A 92 -10.82 -5.84 -17.36
CA TYR A 92 -11.76 -5.17 -18.28
C TYR A 92 -12.82 -4.45 -17.48
N LYS A 93 -13.04 -3.16 -17.75
CA LYS A 93 -14.12 -2.37 -17.16
C LYS A 93 -14.98 -1.75 -18.24
N THR A 94 -16.30 -1.85 -18.10
CA THR A 94 -17.20 -1.05 -18.94
C THR A 94 -17.07 0.43 -18.56
N HIS A 95 -17.35 1.33 -19.51
CA HIS A 95 -17.32 2.76 -19.21
C HIS A 95 -18.42 3.15 -18.21
N ASN A 96 -19.59 2.51 -18.26
CA ASN A 96 -20.67 2.72 -17.31
C ASN A 96 -20.30 2.28 -15.88
N ASP A 97 -19.62 1.14 -15.71
CA ASP A 97 -19.14 0.71 -14.39
C ASP A 97 -18.03 1.64 -13.90
N SER A 98 -17.14 2.08 -14.79
CA SER A 98 -16.11 3.07 -14.46
C SER A 98 -16.71 4.41 -13.97
N LEU A 99 -17.87 4.81 -14.49
CA LEU A 99 -18.62 6.01 -14.13
C LEU A 99 -19.38 5.83 -12.81
N ARG A 100 -20.13 4.73 -12.64
CA ARG A 100 -20.84 4.41 -11.39
C ARG A 100 -19.88 4.27 -10.22
N ASP A 101 -18.69 3.75 -10.48
CA ASP A 101 -17.67 3.66 -9.46
C ASP A 101 -17.04 5.02 -9.11
N ASN A 102 -17.10 6.07 -9.95
CA ASN A 102 -16.06 7.13 -9.98
C ASN A 102 -14.62 6.55 -10.06
N CYS A 103 -14.45 5.25 -10.34
CA CYS A 103 -13.20 4.51 -10.19
C CYS A 103 -12.74 3.91 -11.52
N SER A 104 -12.00 4.71 -12.27
CA SER A 104 -10.74 4.18 -12.80
C SER A 104 -9.54 4.48 -11.87
N TYR A 105 -9.70 5.43 -10.95
CA TYR A 105 -8.65 5.89 -10.03
C TYR A 105 -8.59 5.13 -8.70
N ARG A 106 -9.71 4.60 -8.22
CA ARG A 106 -9.85 4.07 -6.84
C ARG A 106 -9.79 2.54 -6.70
N ASN A 107 -9.63 1.77 -7.79
CA ASN A 107 -9.52 0.30 -7.65
C ASN A 107 -8.15 -0.17 -7.12
N THR A 108 -7.18 0.74 -6.95
CA THR A 108 -6.03 0.52 -6.06
C THR A 108 -6.38 0.75 -4.58
N ASP A 109 -7.36 1.60 -4.25
CA ASP A 109 -7.71 1.93 -2.86
C ASP A 109 -8.55 0.85 -2.16
N ARG A 110 -9.29 0.03 -2.91
CA ARG A 110 -10.00 -1.11 -2.31
C ARG A 110 -9.08 -2.31 -2.02
N MET A 111 -7.87 -2.35 -2.60
CA MET A 111 -6.87 -3.39 -2.31
C MET A 111 -5.78 -2.96 -1.30
N THR A 112 -5.84 -1.76 -0.71
CA THR A 112 -4.77 -1.21 0.18
C THR A 112 -5.23 -0.67 1.53
N LYS A 113 -6.43 -1.04 2.01
CA LYS A 113 -6.76 -0.98 3.44
C LYS A 113 -6.46 -2.28 4.18
N SER A 114 -5.62 -3.14 3.61
CA SER A 114 -5.12 -4.32 4.31
C SER A 114 -4.26 -3.86 5.49
N PHE A 115 -4.37 -4.62 6.58
CA PHE A 115 -3.49 -4.48 7.73
C PHE A 115 -2.05 -4.78 7.28
N GLU A 116 -1.17 -3.78 7.40
CA GLU A 116 0.24 -3.88 7.08
C GLU A 116 1.07 -3.83 8.36
N SER A 117 2.04 -4.73 8.45
CA SER A 117 2.95 -4.77 9.59
C SER A 117 4.31 -4.15 9.25
N PRO A 118 4.92 -3.41 10.19
CA PRO A 118 6.31 -2.99 10.08
C PRO A 118 7.25 -4.19 9.88
N LYS A 119 8.45 -3.92 9.38
CA LYS A 119 9.51 -4.94 9.26
C LYS A 119 9.71 -5.68 10.57
N LEU A 120 9.97 -6.99 10.50
CA LEU A 120 10.13 -7.89 11.65
C LEU A 120 11.13 -7.37 12.71
N ILE A 121 12.16 -6.62 12.29
CA ILE A 121 13.14 -6.03 13.20
C ILE A 121 12.50 -5.15 14.29
N TRP A 122 11.39 -4.45 13.98
CA TRP A 122 10.70 -3.60 14.95
C TRP A 122 9.93 -4.41 16.00
N TRP A 123 9.41 -5.58 15.62
CA TRP A 123 8.77 -6.53 16.54
C TRP A 123 9.74 -7.16 17.54
N ILE A 124 11.04 -7.06 17.28
CA ILE A 124 12.08 -7.57 18.17
C ILE A 124 12.64 -6.43 19.01
N ILE A 125 13.10 -5.35 18.36
CA ILE A 125 13.81 -4.26 19.04
C ILE A 125 12.92 -3.57 20.08
N ILE A 126 11.70 -3.17 19.73
CA ILE A 126 10.88 -2.33 20.60
C ILE A 126 10.42 -3.09 21.85
N PRO A 127 9.85 -4.31 21.73
CA PRO A 127 9.49 -5.10 22.90
C PRO A 127 10.70 -5.44 23.78
N ILE A 128 11.84 -5.82 23.20
CA ILE A 128 13.05 -6.12 23.97
C ILE A 128 13.53 -4.88 24.72
N CYS A 129 13.58 -3.71 24.10
CA CYS A 129 13.99 -2.47 24.75
C CYS A 129 13.05 -2.08 25.90
N ILE A 130 11.72 -2.17 25.71
CA ILE A 130 10.74 -1.86 26.75
C ILE A 130 10.83 -2.87 27.91
N ILE A 131 10.93 -4.16 27.60
CA ILE A 131 11.11 -5.22 28.62
C ILE A 131 12.42 -4.99 29.39
N TYR A 132 13.51 -4.69 28.69
CA TYR A 132 14.80 -4.42 29.31
C TYR A 132 14.72 -3.21 30.25
N LEU A 133 14.14 -2.10 29.79
CA LEU A 133 13.93 -0.89 30.61
C LEU A 133 13.04 -1.17 31.82
N PHE A 134 11.97 -1.95 31.64
CA PHE A 134 11.08 -2.37 32.72
C PHE A 134 11.83 -3.22 33.76
N LEU A 135 12.62 -4.21 33.32
CA LEU A 135 13.44 -5.04 34.21
C LEU A 135 14.50 -4.19 34.94
N MET A 136 15.15 -3.23 34.27
CA MET A 136 16.10 -2.33 34.92
C MET A 136 15.46 -1.53 36.06
N VAL A 137 14.22 -1.06 35.88
CA VAL A 137 13.52 -0.23 36.86
C VAL A 137 12.91 -1.06 37.99
N HIS A 138 12.37 -2.25 37.73
CA HIS A 138 11.61 -3.02 38.71
C HIS A 138 12.36 -4.21 39.29
N TRP A 139 13.14 -4.92 38.47
CA TRP A 139 13.84 -6.16 38.85
C TRP A 139 15.27 -6.23 38.28
N PRO A 140 16.15 -5.28 38.64
CA PRO A 140 17.48 -5.19 38.05
C PRO A 140 18.36 -6.40 38.33
N TYR A 141 18.09 -7.15 39.41
CA TYR A 141 18.85 -8.36 39.77
C TYR A 141 18.68 -9.52 38.77
N ILE A 142 17.62 -9.50 37.95
CA ILE A 142 17.39 -10.52 36.91
C ILE A 142 18.35 -10.32 35.73
N ILE A 143 18.82 -9.09 35.53
CA ILE A 143 19.66 -8.73 34.39
C ILE A 143 21.10 -9.15 34.69
N PRO A 144 21.72 -10.01 33.84
CA PRO A 144 23.12 -10.42 34.03
C PRO A 144 24.07 -9.31 33.55
N LEU A 145 24.13 -8.20 34.28
CA LEU A 145 24.86 -6.98 33.88
C LEU A 145 26.33 -7.29 33.53
N LYS A 146 27.02 -8.13 34.30
CA LYS A 146 28.42 -8.51 34.04
C LYS A 146 28.63 -9.18 32.67
N SER A 147 27.65 -9.94 32.20
CA SER A 147 27.73 -10.64 30.91
C SER A 147 27.49 -9.72 29.72
N LEU A 148 26.97 -8.51 29.94
CA LEU A 148 26.67 -7.51 28.91
C LEU A 148 27.87 -6.59 28.59
N GLY A 149 29.01 -6.77 29.26
CA GLY A 149 30.22 -5.95 29.08
C GLY A 149 29.95 -4.48 29.35
N SER A 150 30.49 -3.59 28.50
CA SER A 150 30.36 -2.14 28.67
C SER A 150 28.91 -1.64 28.72
N PHE A 151 27.98 -2.32 28.04
CA PHE A 151 26.55 -1.99 28.13
C PHE A 151 25.99 -2.32 29.52
N GLY A 152 26.45 -3.41 30.13
CA GLY A 152 26.14 -3.75 31.51
C GLY A 152 26.63 -2.74 32.52
N ASP A 153 27.86 -2.23 32.34
CA ASP A 153 28.43 -1.20 33.21
C ASP A 153 27.65 0.12 33.13
N LEU A 154 27.26 0.53 31.92
CA LEU A 154 26.38 1.68 31.71
C LEU A 154 25.03 1.47 32.40
N SER A 155 24.41 0.32 32.18
CA SER A 155 23.13 -0.01 32.81
C SER A 155 23.21 -0.03 34.33
N TYR A 156 24.28 -0.58 34.90
CA TYR A 156 24.55 -0.53 36.34
C TYR A 156 24.66 0.91 36.83
N TYR A 157 25.44 1.75 36.15
CA TYR A 157 25.59 3.16 36.49
C TYR A 157 24.26 3.92 36.45
N LEU A 158 23.44 3.71 35.41
CA LEU A 158 22.13 4.34 35.26
C LEU A 158 21.16 3.89 36.36
N ILE A 159 21.15 2.61 36.72
CA ILE A 159 20.29 2.09 37.80
C ILE A 159 20.72 2.65 39.16
N SER A 160 22.02 2.74 39.42
CA SER A 160 22.54 3.21 40.72
C SER A 160 22.37 4.72 40.92
N ASN A 161 22.50 5.52 39.85
CA ASN A 161 22.55 7.00 39.97
C ASN A 161 21.29 7.71 39.43
N TYR A 162 20.59 7.11 38.47
CA TYR A 162 19.52 7.76 37.71
C TYR A 162 18.22 6.95 37.69
N ARG A 163 17.96 6.12 38.72
CA ARG A 163 16.77 5.24 38.78
C ARG A 163 15.45 5.99 38.58
N PHE A 164 15.31 7.18 39.19
CA PHE A 164 14.11 7.99 39.04
C PHE A 164 13.92 8.47 37.59
N LEU A 165 14.99 8.85 36.92
CA LEU A 165 14.95 9.21 35.49
C LEU A 165 14.55 8.01 34.63
N LEU A 166 15.09 6.81 34.90
CA LEU A 166 14.69 5.58 34.21
C LEU A 166 13.19 5.28 34.39
N PHE A 167 12.67 5.49 35.61
CA PHE A 167 11.23 5.37 35.88
C PHE A 167 10.41 6.36 35.05
N LEU A 168 10.81 7.63 35.00
CA LEU A 168 10.15 8.63 34.15
C LEU A 168 10.19 8.26 32.67
N ILE A 169 11.33 7.78 32.16
CA ILE A 169 11.47 7.34 30.77
C ILE A 169 10.52 6.18 30.47
N LEU A 170 10.46 5.18 31.36
CA LEU A 170 9.56 4.03 31.21
C LEU A 170 8.09 4.47 31.08
N TRP A 171 7.61 5.29 32.01
CA TRP A 171 6.23 5.78 31.98
C TRP A 171 5.95 6.70 30.80
N SER A 172 6.90 7.57 30.44
CA SER A 172 6.76 8.43 29.25
C SER A 172 6.64 7.60 27.96
N THR A 173 7.34 6.47 27.88
CA THR A 173 7.26 5.54 26.74
C THR A 173 5.88 4.91 26.64
N PHE A 174 5.32 4.41 27.74
CA PHE A 174 3.95 3.87 27.76
C PHE A 174 2.91 4.94 27.40
N ILE A 175 3.06 6.16 27.90
CA ILE A 175 2.18 7.29 27.58
C ILE A 175 2.26 7.61 26.09
N ALA A 176 3.46 7.64 25.51
CA ALA A 176 3.67 7.87 24.08
C ALA A 176 2.99 6.80 23.23
N HIS A 177 3.19 5.51 23.53
CA HIS A 177 2.54 4.41 22.81
C HIS A 177 1.01 4.46 22.93
N PHE A 178 0.47 4.80 24.09
CA PHE A 178 -0.97 5.00 24.27
C PHE A 178 -1.47 6.19 23.43
N TYR A 179 -0.76 7.31 23.45
CA TYR A 179 -1.10 8.49 22.65
C TYR A 179 -1.07 8.19 21.15
N GLU A 180 -0.04 7.49 20.67
CA GLU A 180 0.06 7.03 19.28
C GLU A 180 -1.09 6.09 18.89
N THR A 181 -1.53 5.23 19.81
CA THR A 181 -2.70 4.36 19.61
C THR A 181 -3.98 5.17 19.42
N LEU A 182 -4.16 6.27 20.17
CA LEU A 182 -5.29 7.18 20.00
C LEU A 182 -5.24 7.90 18.64
N ILE A 183 -4.04 8.30 18.19
CA ILE A 183 -3.84 8.88 16.85
C ILE A 183 -4.17 7.84 15.78
N ALA A 184 -3.67 6.62 15.89
CA ALA A 184 -3.95 5.53 14.96
C ALA A 184 -5.47 5.31 14.83
N ARG A 185 -6.20 5.23 15.95
CA ARG A 185 -7.66 5.12 15.95
C ARG A 185 -8.33 6.29 15.22
N ARG A 186 -7.87 7.52 15.45
CA ARG A 186 -8.40 8.73 14.79
C ARG A 186 -8.15 8.69 13.28
N ILE A 187 -6.96 8.25 12.84
CA ILE A 187 -6.62 8.10 11.42
C ILE A 187 -7.48 7.00 10.78
N CYS A 188 -7.64 5.84 11.42
CA CYS A 188 -8.50 4.77 10.91
C CYS A 188 -9.95 5.22 10.70
N ARG A 189 -10.50 6.00 11.64
CA ARG A 189 -11.83 6.61 11.49
C ARG A 189 -11.91 7.59 10.31
N GLN A 190 -10.91 8.46 10.14
CA GLN A 190 -10.84 9.38 9.01
C GLN A 190 -10.77 8.66 7.67
N LEU A 191 -10.06 7.53 7.64
CA LEU A 191 -9.93 6.68 6.47
C LEU A 191 -11.15 5.76 6.25
N ASN A 192 -12.14 5.74 7.16
CA ASN A 192 -13.26 4.80 7.13
C ASN A 192 -12.77 3.34 6.99
N ILE A 193 -11.83 2.93 7.85
CA ILE A 193 -11.34 1.55 7.97
C ILE A 193 -12.30 0.76 8.87
N ASP A 194 -12.56 -0.51 8.53
CA ASP A 194 -13.44 -1.39 9.30
C ASP A 194 -12.99 -1.52 10.76
N GLN A 195 -13.95 -1.83 11.63
CA GLN A 195 -13.72 -1.85 13.08
C GLN A 195 -12.71 -2.93 13.50
N GLU A 196 -12.78 -4.12 12.90
CA GLU A 196 -11.83 -5.23 13.14
C GLU A 196 -10.40 -4.82 12.77
N LEU A 197 -10.22 -4.27 11.58
CA LEU A 197 -8.93 -3.76 11.12
C LEU A 197 -8.42 -2.60 11.97
N THR A 198 -9.32 -1.71 12.41
CA THR A 198 -8.99 -0.61 13.31
C THR A 198 -8.44 -1.14 14.64
N TYR A 199 -9.02 -2.21 15.17
CA TYR A 199 -8.53 -2.84 16.39
C TYR A 199 -7.14 -3.44 16.20
N LEU A 200 -6.89 -4.18 15.11
CA LEU A 200 -5.56 -4.70 14.78
C LEU A 200 -4.51 -3.59 14.68
N TRP A 201 -4.84 -2.49 14.01
CA TRP A 201 -3.99 -1.30 13.91
C TRP A 201 -3.71 -0.66 15.27
N MET A 202 -4.70 -0.60 16.15
CA MET A 202 -4.52 -0.09 17.50
C MET A 202 -3.59 -0.99 18.32
N VAL A 203 -3.80 -2.31 18.30
CA VAL A 203 -2.95 -3.27 19.03
C VAL A 203 -1.51 -3.21 18.53
N GLN A 204 -1.30 -3.23 17.21
CA GLN A 204 0.05 -3.12 16.64
C GLN A 204 0.72 -1.79 17.01
N THR A 205 -0.03 -0.68 16.98
CA THR A 205 0.50 0.64 17.36
C THR A 205 0.79 0.74 18.85
N PHE A 206 0.01 0.08 19.70
CA PHE A 206 0.32 0.02 21.12
C PHE A 206 1.62 -0.75 21.39
N ILE A 207 1.88 -1.84 20.66
CA ILE A 207 3.10 -2.64 20.85
C ILE A 207 4.34 -1.98 20.23
N LEU A 208 4.20 -1.47 19.00
CA LEU A 208 5.34 -0.99 18.22
C LEU A 208 5.51 0.53 18.25
N GLY A 209 4.45 1.29 18.53
CA GLY A 209 4.49 2.74 18.48
C GLY A 209 4.64 3.32 17.07
N PHE A 210 5.51 4.32 16.93
CA PHE A 210 5.71 5.11 15.71
C PHE A 210 5.92 4.31 14.40
N PRO A 211 6.60 3.13 14.34
CA PRO A 211 6.77 2.38 13.10
C PRO A 211 5.42 1.91 12.54
N SER A 212 4.48 1.52 13.41
CA SER A 212 3.11 1.18 13.00
C SER A 212 2.35 2.43 12.56
N LEU A 213 2.41 3.50 13.36
CA LEU A 213 1.71 4.76 13.07
C LEU A 213 2.15 5.38 11.74
N THR A 214 3.44 5.27 11.40
CA THR A 214 4.01 5.79 10.16
C THR A 214 3.38 5.17 8.92
N ILE A 215 3.00 3.88 8.98
CA ILE A 215 2.30 3.20 7.88
C ILE A 215 0.90 3.80 7.70
N LEU A 216 0.13 3.94 8.78
CA LEU A 216 -1.18 4.59 8.75
C LEU A 216 -1.13 6.04 8.25
N GLN A 217 -0.11 6.79 8.63
CA GLN A 217 0.09 8.15 8.13
C GLN A 217 0.38 8.18 6.62
N ARG A 218 1.09 7.17 6.08
CA ARG A 218 1.29 7.04 4.62
C ARG A 218 -0.02 6.76 3.91
N TYR A 219 -0.87 5.89 4.43
CA TYR A 219 -2.22 5.67 3.89
C TYR A 219 -3.04 6.96 3.91
N LYS A 220 -3.04 7.69 5.03
CA LYS A 220 -3.73 8.97 5.12
C LYS A 220 -3.24 9.99 4.09
N ARG A 221 -1.93 10.10 3.89
CA ARG A 221 -1.37 10.98 2.85
C ARG A 221 -1.86 10.54 1.47
N GLN A 222 -1.72 9.27 1.12
CA GLN A 222 -2.13 8.74 -0.18
C GLN A 222 -3.62 8.91 -0.47
N ALA A 223 -4.47 8.86 0.56
CA ALA A 223 -5.92 9.06 0.41
C ALA A 223 -6.34 10.54 0.22
N LEU A 224 -5.44 11.50 0.47
CA LEU A 224 -5.70 12.94 0.37
C LEU A 224 -5.14 13.58 -0.92
N TRP A 225 -4.47 12.80 -1.78
CA TRP A 225 -3.94 13.21 -3.08
C TRP A 225 -4.51 12.33 -4.18
#